data_AF-A0A2W6B3Y7-F1
#
_entry.id   AF-A0A2W6B3Y7-F1
#
_cell.length_a   1.000
_cell.length_b   1.000
_cell.length_c   1.000
_cell.angle_alpha   90.00
_cell.angle_beta   90.00
_cell.angle_gamma   90.00
#
_symmetry.space_group_name_H-M   'P 1'
#
loop_
_entity.id
_entity.type
_entity.pdbx_description
1 polymer ?
#
loop_
_entity_poly.entity_id
_entity_poly.type
_entity_poly.pdbx_seq_one_letter_code
_entity_poly.pdbx_strand_id
1 'polypeptide(L)'
;MPVNDGPLDDGRPDNGPLEAIAARLSGAVEAIDPAPIQAFDLARAAIGMRSLDAQLLDLMRDSAEITASVRGDGDDRLLSFEAPAEPGHRAGIVVEAQISDDHGRRNVMAHLPDSVVDARVETADGVVDSDLDAPDDAHDDRLLTAYGLAPGPVRLVLTTEDGARLVTSWVSI
;
A
#
# COMPACT_ATOMS: atom_id res chain seq x y z
N MET A 1 -12.43 -79.52 11.96
CA MET A 1 -11.10 -78.93 12.21
C MET A 1 -11.23 -77.42 12.10
N PRO A 2 -10.94 -76.63 13.14
CA PRO A 2 -10.84 -75.19 13.00
C PRO A 2 -9.43 -74.81 12.52
N VAL A 3 -9.38 -73.93 11.52
CA VAL A 3 -8.17 -73.26 11.05
C VAL A 3 -7.78 -72.19 12.08
N ASN A 4 -6.50 -72.18 12.45
CA ASN A 4 -5.93 -71.25 13.41
C ASN A 4 -5.49 -69.97 12.66
N ASP A 5 -6.27 -68.90 12.76
CA ASP A 5 -5.87 -67.57 12.31
C ASP A 5 -4.93 -66.96 13.36
N GLY A 6 -3.63 -67.23 13.21
CA GLY A 6 -2.59 -66.47 13.90
C GLY A 6 -2.49 -65.07 13.27
N PRO A 7 -2.31 -64.00 14.07
CA PRO A 7 -2.17 -62.65 13.55
C PRO A 7 -0.91 -62.54 12.68
N LEU A 8 -1.08 -61.94 11.51
CA LEU A 8 -0.02 -61.64 10.55
C LEU A 8 0.98 -60.68 11.19
N ASP A 9 2.19 -61.18 11.45
CA ASP A 9 3.39 -60.39 11.69
C ASP A 9 3.60 -59.47 10.48
N ASP A 10 3.35 -58.16 10.66
CA ASP A 10 3.35 -57.18 9.56
C ASP A 10 4.76 -56.74 9.13
N GLY A 11 5.81 -57.39 9.66
CA GLY A 11 7.18 -57.27 9.17
C GLY A 11 7.77 -55.87 9.30
N ARG A 12 7.12 -54.95 10.04
CA ARG A 12 7.73 -53.67 10.37
C ARG A 12 8.94 -53.94 11.26
N PRO A 13 10.14 -53.44 10.89
CA PRO A 13 11.29 -53.58 11.77
C PRO A 13 10.97 -52.92 13.11
N ASP A 14 11.25 -53.62 14.20
CA ASP A 14 11.22 -53.06 15.54
C ASP A 14 12.22 -51.90 15.60
N ASN A 15 11.70 -50.69 15.44
CA ASN A 15 12.48 -49.45 15.50
C ASN A 15 12.73 -49.00 16.95
N GLY A 16 12.18 -49.70 17.95
CA GLY A 16 12.39 -49.42 19.37
C GLY A 16 13.87 -49.27 19.76
N PRO A 17 14.79 -50.15 19.34
CA PRO A 17 16.22 -49.96 19.58
C PRO A 17 16.82 -48.74 18.86
N LEU A 18 16.36 -48.40 17.65
CA LEU A 18 16.83 -47.22 16.91
C LEU A 18 16.33 -45.92 17.58
N GLU A 19 15.06 -45.89 18.00
CA GLU A 19 14.46 -44.78 18.73
C GLU A 19 15.13 -44.57 20.09
N ALA A 20 15.47 -45.65 20.80
CA ALA A 20 16.20 -45.58 22.06
C ALA A 20 17.62 -45.00 21.89
N ILE A 21 18.32 -45.37 20.81
CA ILE A 21 19.63 -44.81 20.46
C ILE A 21 19.49 -43.34 20.08
N ALA A 22 18.49 -42.98 19.28
CA ALA A 22 18.22 -41.60 18.88
C ALA A 22 17.90 -40.70 20.09
N ALA A 23 17.08 -41.17 21.03
CA ALA A 23 16.75 -40.45 22.26
C ALA A 23 17.99 -40.24 23.15
N ARG A 24 18.82 -41.28 23.30
CA ARG A 24 20.07 -41.19 24.07
C ARG A 24 21.08 -40.24 23.42
N LEU A 25 21.17 -40.23 22.10
CA LEU A 25 22.03 -39.32 21.36
C LEU A 25 21.53 -37.88 21.47
N SER A 26 20.23 -37.65 21.35
CA SER A 26 19.60 -36.33 21.51
C SER A 26 19.89 -35.73 22.90
N GLY A 27 19.75 -36.51 23.97
CA GLY A 27 20.07 -36.05 25.32
C GLY A 27 21.56 -35.76 25.54
N ALA A 28 22.46 -36.47 24.86
CA ALA A 28 23.89 -36.19 24.91
C ALA A 28 24.26 -34.91 24.15
N VAL A 29 23.61 -34.66 23.00
CA VAL A 29 23.80 -33.44 22.21
C VAL A 29 23.31 -32.21 22.96
N GLU A 30 22.14 -32.27 23.60
CA GLU A 30 21.60 -31.17 24.40
C GLU A 30 22.50 -30.78 25.60
N ALA A 31 23.27 -31.75 26.13
CA ALA A 31 24.22 -31.51 27.21
C ALA A 31 25.56 -30.92 26.75
N ILE A 32 25.97 -31.19 25.51
CA ILE A 32 27.27 -30.75 24.95
C ILE A 32 27.13 -29.45 24.17
N ASP A 33 26.03 -29.27 23.45
CA ASP A 33 25.73 -28.13 22.58
C ASP A 33 24.25 -27.73 22.74
N PRO A 34 23.89 -27.08 23.86
CA PRO A 34 22.52 -26.63 24.08
C PRO A 34 22.15 -25.57 23.04
N ALA A 35 20.93 -25.66 22.49
CA ALA A 35 20.44 -24.66 21.56
C ALA A 35 20.55 -23.25 22.20
N PRO A 36 21.18 -22.27 21.54
CA PRO A 36 21.30 -20.93 22.09
C PRO A 36 19.91 -20.38 22.38
N ILE A 37 19.71 -19.76 23.55
CA ILE A 37 18.41 -19.16 23.95
C ILE A 37 17.88 -18.22 22.84
N GLN A 38 18.79 -17.52 22.17
CA GLN A 38 18.53 -16.59 21.08
C GLN A 38 17.99 -17.27 19.81
N ALA A 39 18.20 -18.58 19.62
CA ALA A 39 17.71 -19.31 18.45
C ALA A 39 16.18 -19.41 18.44
N PHE A 40 15.54 -19.51 19.61
CA PHE A 40 14.08 -19.49 19.72
C PHE A 40 13.50 -18.12 19.41
N ASP A 41 14.14 -17.05 19.88
CA ASP A 41 13.74 -15.67 19.59
C ASP A 41 13.91 -15.35 18.10
N LEU A 42 15.01 -15.82 17.49
CA LEU A 42 15.29 -15.65 16.06
C LEU A 42 14.32 -16.47 15.19
N ALA A 43 13.97 -17.70 15.60
CA ALA A 43 12.94 -18.50 14.94
C ALA A 43 11.55 -17.85 15.04
N ARG A 44 11.20 -17.30 16.21
CA ARG A 44 9.94 -16.56 16.40
C ARG A 44 9.90 -15.29 15.55
N ALA A 45 11.00 -14.55 15.48
CA ALA A 45 11.12 -13.38 14.61
C ALA A 45 11.00 -13.74 13.12
N ALA A 46 11.60 -14.85 12.68
CA ALA A 46 11.50 -15.34 11.31
C ALA A 46 10.08 -15.77 10.92
N ILE A 47 9.34 -16.41 11.84
CA ILE A 47 7.91 -16.73 11.64
C ILE A 47 7.08 -15.44 11.54
N GLY A 48 7.40 -14.42 12.32
CA GLY A 48 6.80 -13.09 12.23
C GLY A 48 6.95 -12.46 10.84
N MET A 49 8.15 -12.51 10.26
CA MET A 49 8.40 -12.00 8.90
C MET A 49 7.62 -12.75 7.82
N ARG A 50 7.47 -14.07 7.93
CA ARG A 50 6.64 -14.85 6.99
C ARG A 50 5.17 -14.43 7.01
N SER A 51 4.67 -13.99 8.17
CA SER A 51 3.30 -13.48 8.29
C SER A 51 3.14 -12.09 7.67
N LEU A 52 4.19 -11.25 7.71
CA LEU A 52 4.22 -9.95 7.03
C LEU A 52 4.26 -10.14 5.52
N ASP A 53 5.07 -11.07 5.01
CA ASP A 53 5.14 -11.37 3.57
C ASP A 53 3.79 -11.85 3.02
N ALA A 54 3.04 -12.63 3.80
CA ALA A 54 1.70 -13.08 3.41
C ALA A 54 0.70 -11.92 3.34
N GLN A 55 0.74 -11.00 4.31
CA GLN A 55 -0.08 -9.79 4.29
C GLN A 55 0.31 -8.85 3.14
N LEU A 56 1.60 -8.77 2.81
CA LEU A 56 2.10 -7.96 1.71
C LEU A 56 1.67 -8.54 0.34
N LEU A 57 1.68 -9.87 0.19
CA LEU A 57 1.13 -10.54 -0.99
C LEU A 57 -0.37 -10.31 -1.16
N ASP A 58 -1.13 -10.32 -0.06
CA ASP A 58 -2.57 -10.05 -0.08
C ASP A 58 -2.84 -8.59 -0.47
N LEU A 59 -2.11 -7.64 0.12
CA LEU A 59 -2.18 -6.22 -0.24
C LEU A 59 -1.79 -5.97 -1.71
N MET A 60 -0.76 -6.64 -2.22
CA MET A 60 -0.38 -6.55 -3.63
C MET A 60 -1.45 -7.13 -4.55
N ARG A 61 -2.16 -8.17 -4.12
CA ARG A 61 -3.26 -8.78 -4.87
C ARG A 61 -4.50 -7.88 -4.88
N ASP A 62 -4.87 -7.29 -3.75
CA ASP A 62 -5.97 -6.32 -3.66
C ASP A 62 -5.65 -5.07 -4.50
N SER A 63 -4.41 -4.59 -4.45
CA SER A 63 -3.96 -3.48 -5.31
C SER A 63 -3.94 -3.86 -6.80
N ALA A 64 -3.67 -5.13 -7.14
CA ALA A 64 -3.78 -5.63 -8.52
C ALA A 64 -5.24 -5.68 -9.02
N GLU A 65 -6.21 -5.91 -8.13
CA GLU A 65 -7.64 -5.83 -8.47
C GLU A 65 -8.14 -4.37 -8.54
N ILE A 66 -7.50 -3.44 -7.81
CA ILE A 66 -7.65 -1.97 -7.93
C ILE A 66 -6.65 -1.41 -8.96
N THR A 67 -6.22 -2.20 -9.94
CA THR A 67 -5.43 -1.67 -11.06
C THR A 67 -6.36 -1.01 -12.08
N ALA A 68 -6.90 0.16 -11.71
CA ALA A 68 -6.95 1.24 -12.67
C ALA A 68 -5.48 1.49 -13.04
N SER A 69 -5.11 1.10 -14.25
CA SER A 69 -3.74 1.04 -14.73
C SER A 69 -3.00 2.38 -14.52
N VAL A 70 -2.01 2.40 -13.63
CA VAL A 70 -0.99 3.49 -13.54
C VAL A 70 -0.03 3.43 -14.74
N ARG A 71 -0.20 2.44 -15.64
CA ARG A 71 0.46 2.37 -16.96
C ARG A 71 -0.62 2.37 -18.04
N GLY A 72 -1.39 3.44 -18.14
CA GLY A 72 -2.04 3.73 -19.42
C GLY A 72 -0.96 3.96 -20.47
N ASP A 73 -1.23 3.64 -21.73
CA ASP A 73 -0.50 4.17 -22.90
C ASP A 73 -0.74 5.69 -23.09
N GLY A 74 -1.21 6.35 -22.02
CA GLY A 74 -1.55 7.75 -21.90
C GLY A 74 -0.45 8.48 -21.15
N ASP A 75 -0.28 9.75 -21.50
CA ASP A 75 0.79 10.61 -21.01
C ASP A 75 0.43 11.08 -19.59
N ASP A 76 0.44 10.17 -18.62
CA ASP A 76 0.12 10.45 -17.23
C ASP A 76 1.27 11.25 -16.59
N ARG A 77 0.97 12.47 -16.12
CA ARG A 77 1.95 13.32 -15.46
C ARG A 77 1.59 13.56 -14.01
N LEU A 78 2.50 13.17 -13.13
CA LEU A 78 2.48 13.54 -11.73
C LEU A 78 3.26 14.85 -11.53
N LEU A 79 2.62 15.81 -10.87
CA LEU A 79 3.14 17.15 -10.61
C LEU A 79 3.06 17.43 -9.13
N SER A 80 4.13 17.99 -8.57
CA SER A 80 4.16 18.46 -7.19
C SER A 80 4.32 19.98 -7.19
N PHE A 81 3.43 20.67 -6.49
CA PHE A 81 3.49 22.12 -6.30
C PHE A 81 3.70 22.40 -4.82
N GLU A 82 4.62 23.31 -4.51
CA GLU A 82 4.89 23.76 -3.16
C GLU A 82 4.66 25.27 -3.08
N ALA A 83 3.80 25.69 -2.17
CA ALA A 83 3.62 27.07 -1.78
C ALA A 83 4.29 27.30 -0.42
N PRO A 84 5.27 28.21 -0.32
CA PRO A 84 5.93 28.50 0.95
C PRO A 84 4.93 29.12 1.94
N ALA A 85 5.18 28.92 3.23
CA ALA A 85 4.37 29.55 4.27
C ALA A 85 4.47 31.09 4.15
N GLU A 86 3.34 31.75 3.88
CA GLU A 86 3.28 33.21 3.93
C GLU A 86 3.24 33.73 5.38
N PRO A 87 3.69 34.96 5.65
CA PRO A 87 3.56 35.57 6.96
C PRO A 87 2.08 35.72 7.35
N GLY A 88 1.57 34.82 8.20
CA GLY A 88 0.15 34.72 8.56
C GLY A 88 -0.42 33.31 8.43
N HIS A 89 0.25 32.44 7.66
CA HIS A 89 -0.12 31.03 7.45
C HIS A 89 0.73 30.10 8.31
N ARG A 90 0.11 29.06 8.87
CA ARG A 90 0.78 28.16 9.83
C ARG A 90 1.73 27.14 9.18
N ALA A 91 1.55 26.81 7.90
CA ALA A 91 2.38 25.83 7.19
C ALA A 91 2.40 26.10 5.67
N GLY A 92 3.48 25.69 5.01
CA GLY A 92 3.52 25.63 3.55
C GLY A 92 2.55 24.57 3.03
N ILE A 93 2.07 24.74 1.80
CA ILE A 93 1.09 23.85 1.18
C ILE A 93 1.78 23.08 0.06
N VAL A 94 1.69 21.75 0.14
CA VAL A 94 2.16 20.84 -0.90
C VAL A 94 0.94 20.24 -1.58
N VAL A 95 0.94 20.22 -2.91
CA VAL A 95 -0.13 19.67 -3.73
C VAL A 95 0.48 18.65 -4.67
N GLU A 96 0.01 17.42 -4.61
CA GLU A 96 0.41 16.36 -5.54
C GLU A 96 -0.75 16.09 -6.49
N ALA A 97 -0.57 16.44 -7.76
CA ALA A 97 -1.60 16.35 -8.79
C ALA A 97 -1.16 15.39 -9.89
N GLN A 98 -1.98 14.38 -10.15
CA GLN A 98 -1.91 13.56 -11.34
C GLN A 98 -2.88 14.11 -12.39
N ILE A 99 -2.39 14.26 -13.60
CA ILE A 99 -3.18 14.60 -14.77
C ILE A 99 -3.00 13.50 -15.80
N SER A 100 -4.11 12.91 -16.25
CA SER A 100 -4.12 11.82 -17.21
C SER A 100 -4.91 12.18 -18.47
N ASP A 101 -4.60 11.51 -19.58
CA ASP A 101 -5.42 11.53 -20.78
C ASP A 101 -6.30 10.28 -20.87
N ASP A 102 -7.59 10.50 -21.08
CA ASP A 102 -8.57 9.46 -21.38
C ASP A 102 -9.27 9.81 -22.69
N HIS A 103 -8.82 9.20 -23.78
CA HIS A 103 -9.38 9.37 -25.13
C HIS A 103 -9.50 10.84 -25.58
N GLY A 104 -8.49 11.67 -25.28
CA GLY A 104 -8.47 13.09 -25.62
C GLY A 104 -9.26 14.00 -24.66
N ARG A 105 -9.70 13.46 -23.52
CA ARG A 105 -10.20 14.23 -22.37
C ARG A 105 -9.19 14.17 -21.24
N ARG A 106 -9.07 15.24 -20.47
CA ARG A 106 -8.17 15.26 -19.31
C ARG A 106 -8.93 14.84 -18.05
N ASN A 107 -8.27 14.06 -17.21
CA ASN A 107 -8.71 13.79 -15.85
C ASN A 107 -7.67 14.36 -14.89
N VAL A 108 -8.13 14.94 -13.79
CA VAL A 108 -7.28 15.51 -12.75
C VAL A 108 -7.63 14.85 -11.44
N MET A 109 -6.62 14.36 -10.76
CA MET A 109 -6.70 13.85 -9.40
C MET A 109 -5.61 14.55 -8.58
N ALA A 110 -5.95 15.09 -7.41
CA ALA A 110 -4.95 15.74 -6.57
C ALA A 110 -5.16 15.46 -5.08
N HIS A 111 -4.07 15.17 -4.38
CA HIS A 111 -4.01 15.13 -2.93
C HIS A 111 -3.74 16.54 -2.40
N LEU A 112 -4.62 17.00 -1.53
CA LEU A 112 -4.60 18.34 -0.95
C LEU A 112 -4.57 18.22 0.57
N PRO A 113 -3.87 19.12 1.29
CA PRO A 113 -3.95 19.12 2.74
C PRO A 113 -5.35 19.55 3.21
N ASP A 114 -5.74 19.10 4.41
CA ASP A 114 -7.03 19.44 5.04
C ASP A 114 -7.28 20.94 5.22
N SER A 115 -6.20 21.75 5.23
CA SER A 115 -6.30 23.21 5.27
C SER A 115 -6.94 23.80 4.01
N VAL A 116 -7.07 23.04 2.92
CA VAL A 116 -7.80 23.45 1.71
C VAL A 116 -9.29 23.17 1.90
N VAL A 117 -10.10 24.24 1.87
CA VAL A 117 -11.57 24.17 2.07
C VAL A 117 -12.35 24.15 0.76
N ASP A 118 -11.76 24.64 -0.33
CA ASP A 118 -12.36 24.70 -1.66
C ASP A 118 -11.28 24.53 -2.72
N ALA A 119 -11.59 23.77 -3.77
CA ALA A 119 -10.65 23.46 -4.85
C ALA A 119 -11.42 23.37 -6.16
N ARG A 120 -10.85 23.99 -7.21
CA ARG A 120 -11.41 24.01 -8.56
C ARG A 120 -10.36 23.74 -9.61
N VAL A 121 -10.79 23.19 -10.73
CA VAL A 121 -9.96 23.04 -11.92
C VAL A 121 -10.36 24.07 -12.96
N GLU A 122 -9.40 24.89 -13.39
CA GLU A 122 -9.55 25.79 -14.52
C GLU A 122 -8.98 25.15 -15.78
N THR A 123 -9.72 25.31 -16.87
CA THR A 123 -9.36 24.90 -18.22
C THR A 123 -9.41 26.12 -19.15
N ALA A 124 -8.93 25.98 -20.39
CA ALA A 124 -9.07 27.04 -21.38
C ALA A 124 -10.54 27.45 -21.66
N ASP A 125 -11.48 26.52 -21.47
CA ASP A 125 -12.91 26.73 -21.71
C ASP A 125 -13.65 27.30 -20.49
N GLY A 126 -12.98 27.39 -19.33
CA GLY A 126 -13.53 27.95 -18.10
C GLY A 126 -13.22 27.15 -16.85
N VAL A 127 -13.88 27.53 -15.76
CA VAL A 127 -13.81 26.85 -14.46
C VAL A 127 -14.73 25.63 -14.50
N VAL A 128 -14.22 24.47 -14.13
CA VAL A 128 -14.97 23.23 -14.01
C VAL A 128 -15.14 22.92 -12.52
N ASP A 129 -16.36 22.58 -12.13
CA ASP A 129 -16.63 22.06 -10.79
C ASP A 129 -15.92 20.73 -10.62
N SER A 130 -15.21 20.60 -9.51
CA SER A 130 -14.46 19.41 -9.13
C SER A 130 -14.98 18.90 -7.81
N ASP A 131 -15.00 17.58 -7.66
CA ASP A 131 -15.42 16.92 -6.44
C ASP A 131 -14.23 16.92 -5.48
N LEU A 132 -14.40 17.60 -4.34
CA LEU A 132 -13.44 17.59 -3.25
C LEU A 132 -14.05 16.79 -2.10
N ASP A 133 -13.42 15.66 -1.78
CA ASP A 133 -13.91 14.76 -0.74
C ASP A 133 -13.97 15.44 0.63
N ALA A 134 -14.87 14.96 1.49
CA ALA A 134 -14.97 15.43 2.86
C ALA A 134 -13.64 15.19 3.61
N PRO A 135 -13.31 16.01 4.63
CA PRO A 135 -12.17 15.73 5.49
C PRO A 135 -12.31 14.33 6.10
N ASP A 136 -11.22 13.57 6.13
CA ASP A 136 -11.18 12.24 6.72
C ASP A 136 -10.39 12.30 8.03
N ASP A 137 -11.02 11.97 9.17
CA ASP A 137 -10.34 11.95 10.47
C ASP A 137 -9.16 10.92 10.51
N ALA A 138 -9.09 10.00 9.55
CA ALA A 138 -8.00 9.03 9.41
C ALA A 138 -6.80 9.55 8.61
N HIS A 139 -6.99 10.59 7.80
CA HIS A 139 -6.03 11.06 6.80
C HIS A 139 -6.05 12.60 6.75
N ASP A 140 -4.93 13.26 7.08
CA ASP A 140 -4.79 14.73 7.04
C ASP A 140 -4.79 15.30 5.59
N ASP A 141 -5.27 14.53 4.61
CA ASP A 141 -5.35 14.86 3.20
C ASP A 141 -6.74 14.58 2.59
N ARG A 142 -7.09 15.41 1.61
CA ARG A 142 -8.34 15.38 0.86
C ARG A 142 -8.06 15.10 -0.59
N LEU A 143 -8.93 14.31 -1.21
CA LEU A 143 -8.84 13.99 -2.63
C LEU A 143 -9.72 14.95 -3.44
N LEU A 144 -9.10 15.61 -4.41
CA LEU A 144 -9.78 16.34 -5.48
C LEU A 144 -9.87 15.46 -6.72
N THR A 145 -11.05 15.35 -7.33
CA THR A 145 -11.23 14.71 -8.63
C THR A 145 -12.00 15.58 -9.61
N ALA A 146 -11.56 15.58 -10.87
CA ALA A 146 -12.26 16.22 -11.98
C ALA A 146 -12.06 15.39 -13.25
N TYR A 147 -13.16 14.91 -13.83
CA TYR A 147 -13.13 13.98 -14.95
C TYR A 147 -13.68 14.60 -16.24
N GLY A 148 -13.22 14.07 -17.37
CA GLY A 148 -13.77 14.41 -18.67
C GLY A 148 -13.57 15.87 -19.03
N LEU A 149 -12.47 16.50 -18.60
CA LEU A 149 -12.16 17.89 -18.93
C LEU A 149 -11.82 18.04 -20.41
N ALA A 150 -12.02 19.24 -20.95
CA ALA A 150 -11.61 19.55 -22.31
C ALA A 150 -10.09 19.37 -22.49
N PRO A 151 -9.63 18.95 -23.68
CA PRO A 151 -8.21 18.88 -23.97
C PRO A 151 -7.57 20.26 -23.88
N GLY A 152 -6.35 20.32 -23.34
CA GLY A 152 -5.59 21.56 -23.24
C GLY A 152 -4.97 21.77 -21.86
N PRO A 153 -4.42 22.97 -21.61
CA PRO A 153 -3.81 23.30 -20.35
C PRO A 153 -4.83 23.33 -19.22
N VAL A 154 -4.43 22.85 -18.05
CA VAL A 154 -5.22 22.88 -16.81
C VAL A 154 -4.49 23.62 -15.70
N ARG A 155 -5.24 24.13 -14.73
CA ARG A 155 -4.72 24.84 -13.57
C ARG A 155 -5.60 24.58 -12.36
N LEU A 156 -4.98 24.31 -11.21
CA LEU A 156 -5.66 24.21 -9.93
C LEU A 156 -5.78 25.57 -9.26
N VAL A 157 -6.97 25.85 -8.73
CA VAL A 157 -7.26 27.02 -7.89
C VAL A 157 -7.79 26.50 -6.55
N LEU A 158 -7.04 26.77 -5.49
CA LEU A 158 -7.32 26.29 -4.15
C LEU A 158 -7.59 27.47 -3.23
N THR A 159 -8.52 27.28 -2.29
CA THR A 159 -8.80 28.23 -1.21
C THR A 159 -8.61 27.51 0.12
N THR A 160 -7.83 28.11 1.00
CA THR A 160 -7.52 27.58 2.33
C THR A 160 -8.49 28.08 3.40
N GLU A 161 -8.49 27.44 4.57
CA GLU A 161 -9.36 27.77 5.70
C GLU A 161 -9.24 29.22 6.20
N ASP A 162 -8.05 29.81 6.06
CA ASP A 162 -7.75 31.21 6.37
C ASP A 162 -8.04 32.17 5.20
N GLY A 163 -8.58 31.66 4.10
CA GLY A 163 -9.01 32.43 2.95
C GLY A 163 -7.91 32.77 1.94
N ALA A 164 -6.68 32.26 2.10
CA ALA A 164 -5.69 32.42 1.05
C ALA A 164 -6.07 31.64 -0.21
N ARG A 165 -5.64 32.19 -1.35
CA ARG A 165 -5.91 31.62 -2.66
C ARG A 165 -4.60 31.21 -3.31
N LEU A 166 -4.45 29.91 -3.53
CA LEU A 166 -3.31 29.33 -4.23
C LEU A 166 -3.70 29.00 -5.66
N VAL A 167 -2.86 29.40 -6.60
CA VAL A 167 -3.09 29.17 -8.03
C VAL A 167 -1.82 28.56 -8.60
N THR A 168 -1.94 27.34 -9.09
CA THR A 168 -0.83 26.64 -9.74
C THR A 168 -0.51 27.29 -11.10
N SER A 169 0.66 26.98 -11.67
CA SER A 169 0.92 27.37 -13.06
C SER A 169 0.05 26.56 -14.02
N TRP A 170 -0.25 27.10 -15.20
CA TRP A 170 -0.88 26.31 -16.26
C TRP A 170 0.02 25.15 -16.66
N VAL A 171 -0.56 23.95 -16.73
CA VAL A 171 0.15 22.74 -17.11
C VAL A 171 -0.47 22.17 -18.37
N SER A 172 0.37 21.90 -19.37
CA SER A 172 0.01 21.17 -20.59
C SER A 172 0.76 19.85 -20.67
N ILE A 173 0.09 18.87 -21.23
CA ILE A 173 0.60 17.52 -21.51
C ILE A 173 0.45 17.31 -23.00
#